data_AF-A0A7C9CCB6-F1
#
_entry.id   AF-A0A7C9CCB6-F1
#
_cell.length_a   1.000
_cell.length_b   1.000
_cell.length_c   1.000
_cell.angle_alpha   90.00
_cell.angle_beta   90.00
_cell.angle_gamma   90.00
#
_symmetry.space_group_name_H-M   'P 1'
#
loop_
_entity.id
_entity.type
_entity.pdbx_description
1 polymer ?
#
loop_
_entity_poly.entity_id
_entity_poly.type
_entity_poly.pdbx_seq_one_letter_code
_entity_poly.pdbx_strand_id
1 'polypeptide(L)'
;RAAAQRNLATLDCKSHPLAIICSSCSLFTLISLPSAYKSPVLLGLYSALTIGRPHCWNPNLLKMLGEPNDLGRLQSIMQAIELACSSIQMHVNPAAAEATILSLSQYPQPYQACKFILENSQVANARFQAAGAIRDAAFREWGILTSADKGGLISFCLCFVMQHASSPEGYVQAKVSSVAAQLLKRGWLEFIAAEKEAFLLQIKQAVTGTHGIDVQFVGINFLESLVSEFSPATSTAMGLPREFHEQCRMSLERDYLKTFYSWAQEAAVGVTDKIIESSTEVPEVKVCTAALRLMLQILNWDFRYSSVDGAKTNIDVFSAEVRHDANNSRRSECIIVQPGPLWRDILLSSGHVIWLLNLYGSLRHKFSLKGYWLDCPIAVSARKLIVQFCSLAGTIFPTDNNAQMQEHHLIQLLSGIIQWVQPPDVISR
;
A
#
# COMPACT_ATOMS: atom_id res chain seq x y z
N ARG A 1 -22.28 56.86 -35.74
CA ARG A 1 -22.33 55.39 -35.52
C ARG A 1 -20.87 54.93 -35.49
N ALA A 2 -20.08 55.15 -34.43
CA ALA A 2 -20.18 54.58 -33.07
C ALA A 2 -20.13 53.04 -33.11
N ALA A 3 -19.23 52.31 -32.42
CA ALA A 3 -18.07 52.64 -31.55
C ALA A 3 -17.20 51.35 -31.39
N ALA A 4 -15.93 51.31 -30.96
CA ALA A 4 -14.88 52.29 -30.59
C ALA A 4 -13.48 51.60 -30.69
N GLN A 5 -12.38 52.33 -30.41
CA GLN A 5 -11.02 51.78 -30.22
C GLN A 5 -10.71 51.56 -28.72
N ARG A 6 -9.92 50.53 -28.35
CA ARG A 6 -8.63 50.63 -27.62
C ARG A 6 -8.14 49.33 -26.97
N ASN A 7 -6.81 49.26 -26.93
CA ASN A 7 -5.91 48.29 -26.30
C ASN A 7 -6.09 48.01 -24.78
N LEU A 8 -5.49 46.86 -24.38
CA LEU A 8 -4.72 46.60 -23.14
C LEU A 8 -5.44 46.42 -21.78
N ALA A 9 -5.53 45.15 -21.34
CA ALA A 9 -5.26 44.61 -19.98
C ALA A 9 -5.15 43.07 -20.11
N THR A 10 -4.11 42.30 -19.73
CA THR A 10 -3.45 42.08 -18.42
C THR A 10 -4.40 41.82 -17.24
N LEU A 11 -4.80 40.55 -17.04
CA LEU A 11 -5.28 39.91 -15.81
C LEU A 11 -5.36 38.38 -16.05
N ASP A 12 -5.24 37.47 -15.08
CA ASP A 12 -4.40 37.40 -13.87
C ASP A 12 -4.38 35.90 -13.49
N CYS A 13 -3.28 35.18 -13.74
CA CYS A 13 -3.23 33.73 -13.51
C CYS A 13 -3.05 33.41 -12.02
N LYS A 14 -4.17 33.32 -11.29
CA LYS A 14 -4.22 32.78 -9.92
C LYS A 14 -5.11 31.54 -9.85
N SER A 15 -4.50 30.37 -9.80
CA SER A 15 -5.09 29.16 -9.20
C SER A 15 -4.00 28.19 -8.73
N HIS A 16 -4.29 27.49 -7.62
CA HIS A 16 -3.32 26.72 -6.83
C HIS A 16 -2.80 25.44 -7.51
N PRO A 17 -1.67 24.88 -7.04
CA PRO A 17 -1.01 23.75 -7.68
C PRO A 17 -1.55 22.39 -7.23
N LEU A 18 -1.77 21.49 -8.20
CA LEU A 18 -1.80 20.03 -8.01
C LEU A 18 -0.93 19.37 -9.09
N ALA A 19 0.38 19.33 -8.84
CA ALA A 19 1.35 18.68 -9.72
C ALA A 19 1.34 17.16 -9.48
N ILE A 20 0.43 16.44 -10.17
CA ILE A 20 0.53 14.98 -10.31
C ILE A 20 1.53 14.70 -11.43
N ILE A 21 2.77 14.34 -11.06
CA ILE A 21 3.82 13.96 -12.01
C ILE A 21 3.51 12.54 -12.53
N CYS A 22 2.79 12.46 -13.64
CA CYS A 22 2.58 11.22 -14.38
C CYS A 22 3.74 11.02 -15.37
N SER A 23 4.73 10.20 -14.99
CA SER A 23 5.88 9.88 -15.84
C SER A 23 5.57 8.70 -16.78
N SER A 24 4.79 8.96 -17.84
CA SER A 24 4.46 8.00 -18.90
C SER A 24 5.09 8.43 -20.23
N CYS A 25 6.40 8.24 -20.37
CA CYS A 25 7.15 8.65 -21.57
C CYS A 25 8.04 7.52 -22.14
N SER A 26 7.42 6.41 -22.55
CA SER A 26 8.09 5.29 -23.25
C SER A 26 7.19 4.67 -24.33
N LEU A 27 6.64 5.46 -25.26
CA LEU A 27 5.75 4.94 -26.31
C LEU A 27 5.67 5.78 -27.60
N PHE A 28 6.79 6.32 -28.11
CA PHE A 28 6.80 7.03 -29.39
C PHE A 28 8.12 6.95 -30.21
N THR A 29 8.60 5.73 -30.50
CA THR A 29 9.49 5.51 -31.67
C THR A 29 9.43 4.05 -32.14
N LEU A 30 8.55 3.74 -33.11
CA LEU A 30 8.55 2.43 -33.80
C LEU A 30 7.77 2.48 -35.13
N ILE A 31 8.19 3.33 -36.06
CA ILE A 31 7.75 3.28 -37.47
C ILE A 31 8.97 3.45 -38.38
N SER A 32 9.07 2.59 -39.41
CA SER A 32 10.04 2.57 -40.51
C SER A 32 11.50 2.14 -40.19
N LEU A 33 11.83 0.88 -40.52
CA LEU A 33 12.99 0.45 -41.34
C LEU A 33 12.82 -1.06 -41.70
N PRO A 34 13.45 -1.59 -42.78
CA PRO A 34 12.94 -2.75 -43.53
C PRO A 34 13.43 -4.14 -43.09
N SER A 35 12.73 -5.16 -43.60
CA SER A 35 12.94 -6.58 -43.35
C SER A 35 14.23 -7.16 -43.95
N ALA A 36 15.26 -7.36 -43.13
CA ALA A 36 16.28 -8.40 -43.30
C ALA A 36 16.83 -8.85 -41.93
N TYR A 37 17.25 -10.13 -41.83
CA TYR A 37 17.79 -10.79 -40.62
C TYR A 37 16.81 -11.03 -39.45
N LYS A 38 16.01 -12.11 -39.58
CA LYS A 38 15.35 -12.76 -38.44
C LYS A 38 16.35 -13.65 -37.68
N SER A 39 16.70 -13.29 -36.45
CA SER A 39 17.27 -14.22 -35.45
C SER A 39 16.93 -13.75 -34.03
N PRO A 40 16.20 -14.53 -33.20
CA PRO A 40 15.75 -14.07 -31.89
C PRO A 40 16.87 -13.86 -30.84
N VAL A 41 18.06 -14.41 -31.07
CA VAL A 41 19.11 -14.52 -30.05
C VAL A 41 19.97 -13.25 -29.93
N LEU A 42 20.08 -12.44 -30.99
CA LEU A 42 20.94 -11.24 -31.01
C LEU A 42 20.24 -9.94 -30.55
N LEU A 43 18.91 -9.88 -30.60
CA LEU A 43 18.12 -8.74 -30.12
C LEU A 43 18.14 -8.60 -28.59
N GLY A 44 18.25 -9.72 -27.85
CA GLY A 44 18.36 -9.70 -26.38
C GLY A 44 19.67 -9.10 -25.85
N LEU A 45 20.77 -9.26 -26.59
CA LEU A 45 22.07 -8.71 -26.21
C LEU A 45 22.26 -7.24 -26.63
N TYR A 46 21.64 -6.81 -27.74
CA TYR A 46 21.75 -5.41 -28.21
C TYR A 46 20.89 -4.42 -27.41
N SER A 47 19.73 -4.83 -26.88
CA SER A 47 18.88 -3.96 -26.05
C SER A 47 19.51 -3.66 -24.68
N ALA A 48 20.31 -4.59 -24.14
CA ALA A 48 21.02 -4.42 -22.86
C ALA A 48 22.15 -3.37 -22.90
N LEU A 49 22.65 -2.99 -24.08
CA LEU A 49 23.81 -2.12 -24.25
C LEU A 49 23.49 -0.68 -24.69
N THR A 50 22.23 -0.34 -24.96
CA THR A 50 21.86 0.96 -25.58
C THR A 50 20.96 1.86 -24.73
N ILE A 51 20.59 1.47 -23.51
CA ILE A 51 19.78 2.31 -22.58
C ILE A 51 20.63 2.94 -21.45
N GLY A 52 21.94 2.64 -21.39
CA GLY A 52 22.89 3.33 -20.50
C GLY A 52 23.69 4.39 -21.23
N ARG A 53 23.47 5.69 -20.96
CA ARG A 53 24.48 6.72 -21.26
C ARG A 53 25.72 6.43 -20.38
N PRO A 54 26.91 6.18 -20.93
CA PRO A 54 28.09 5.81 -20.11
C PRO A 54 28.64 6.94 -19.23
N HIS A 55 28.13 8.17 -19.37
CA HIS A 55 28.69 9.38 -18.76
C HIS A 55 28.06 9.80 -17.43
N CYS A 56 27.11 9.05 -16.88
CA CYS A 56 26.39 9.41 -15.65
C CYS A 56 26.71 8.52 -14.44
N TRP A 57 27.86 7.85 -14.42
CA TRP A 57 28.32 7.11 -13.26
C TRP A 57 29.24 7.99 -12.40
N ASN A 58 29.03 8.02 -11.09
CA ASN A 58 29.98 8.65 -10.17
C ASN A 58 31.20 7.71 -10.02
N PRO A 59 32.38 8.03 -10.62
CA PRO A 59 33.49 7.08 -10.68
C PRO A 59 34.10 6.82 -9.30
N ASN A 60 33.97 7.77 -8.37
CA ASN A 60 34.45 7.61 -7.00
C ASN A 60 33.57 6.64 -6.22
N LEU A 61 32.24 6.71 -6.37
CA LEU A 61 31.33 5.75 -5.73
C LEU A 61 31.55 4.34 -6.29
N LEU A 62 31.66 4.19 -7.61
CA LEU A 62 31.98 2.91 -8.25
C LEU A 62 33.29 2.29 -7.73
N LYS A 63 34.35 3.11 -7.60
CA LYS A 63 35.64 2.66 -7.07
C LYS A 63 35.53 2.19 -5.61
N MET A 64 34.79 2.92 -4.77
CA MET A 64 34.56 2.51 -3.37
C MET A 64 33.71 1.24 -3.25
N LEU A 65 32.81 0.97 -4.19
CA LEU A 65 31.95 -0.21 -4.13
C LEU A 65 32.69 -1.53 -4.51
N GLY A 66 33.88 -1.47 -5.12
CA GLY A 66 34.63 -2.63 -5.63
C GLY A 66 35.71 -3.26 -4.73
N GLU A 67 36.08 -2.63 -3.60
CA GLU A 67 37.13 -3.14 -2.69
C GLU A 67 36.56 -4.01 -1.54
N PRO A 68 37.37 -4.80 -0.80
CA PRO A 68 36.89 -5.65 0.29
C PRO A 68 36.17 -4.91 1.44
N ASN A 69 35.54 -5.67 2.33
CA ASN A 69 34.54 -5.21 3.30
C ASN A 69 35.06 -4.38 4.49
N ASP A 70 35.72 -3.26 4.20
CA ASP A 70 36.17 -2.31 5.23
C ASP A 70 35.05 -1.35 5.69
N LEU A 71 34.99 -1.12 7.00
CA LEU A 71 34.01 -0.21 7.63
C LEU A 71 34.09 1.22 7.05
N GLY A 72 35.30 1.72 6.78
CA GLY A 72 35.50 3.04 6.18
C GLY A 72 34.88 3.17 4.79
N ARG A 73 34.79 2.07 4.04
CA ARG A 73 34.17 1.98 2.71
C ARG A 73 32.66 2.20 2.80
N LEU A 74 32.00 1.49 3.72
CA LEU A 74 30.58 1.62 4.01
C LEU A 74 30.24 3.03 4.52
N GLN A 75 31.09 3.58 5.40
CA GLN A 75 30.95 4.95 5.89
C GLN A 75 31.07 6.00 4.78
N SER A 76 32.01 5.80 3.84
CA SER A 76 32.22 6.71 2.70
C SER A 76 31.07 6.65 1.70
N ILE A 77 30.51 5.47 1.45
CA ILE A 77 29.29 5.28 0.63
C ILE A 77 28.10 5.97 1.31
N MET A 78 27.92 5.80 2.62
CA MET A 78 26.86 6.47 3.38
C MET A 78 26.98 8.00 3.25
N GLN A 79 28.15 8.58 3.53
CA GLN A 79 28.40 10.02 3.42
C GLN A 79 28.12 10.56 2.00
N ALA A 80 28.50 9.81 0.95
CA ALA A 80 28.22 10.21 -0.43
C ALA A 80 26.71 10.26 -0.73
N ILE A 81 25.92 9.33 -0.19
CA ILE A 81 24.47 9.27 -0.35
C ILE A 81 23.76 10.32 0.51
N GLU A 82 24.24 10.58 1.74
CA GLU A 82 23.77 11.67 2.60
C GLU A 82 23.99 13.04 1.95
N LEU A 83 25.18 13.26 1.37
CA LEU A 83 25.51 14.46 0.62
C LEU A 83 24.62 14.61 -0.62
N ALA A 84 24.43 13.54 -1.41
CA ALA A 84 23.55 13.56 -2.57
C ALA A 84 22.09 13.89 -2.20
N CYS A 85 21.55 13.27 -1.14
CA CYS A 85 20.20 13.58 -0.66
C CYS A 85 20.06 15.04 -0.24
N SER A 86 21.06 15.58 0.46
CA SER A 86 21.12 16.99 0.87
C SER A 86 21.23 17.93 -0.33
N SER A 87 22.03 17.57 -1.34
CA SER A 87 22.18 18.31 -2.60
C SER A 87 20.88 18.42 -3.38
N ILE A 88 20.08 17.35 -3.47
CA ILE A 88 18.75 17.41 -4.09
C ILE A 88 17.83 18.35 -3.31
N GLN A 89 17.79 18.24 -1.98
CA GLN A 89 16.95 19.08 -1.12
C GLN A 89 17.32 20.57 -1.19
N MET A 90 18.60 20.90 -1.39
CA MET A 90 19.08 22.27 -1.58
C MET A 90 19.08 22.73 -3.05
N HIS A 91 18.62 21.88 -3.99
CA HIS A 91 18.70 22.09 -5.45
C HIS A 91 20.13 22.39 -5.98
N VAL A 92 21.16 21.91 -5.29
CA VAL A 92 22.57 22.07 -5.68
C VAL A 92 22.99 20.89 -6.56
N ASN A 93 23.12 21.12 -7.87
CA ASN A 93 23.50 20.10 -8.86
C ASN A 93 22.68 18.78 -8.74
N PRO A 94 21.34 18.84 -8.86
CA PRO A 94 20.47 17.69 -8.64
C PRO A 94 20.80 16.49 -9.55
N ALA A 95 21.18 16.73 -10.80
CA ALA A 95 21.51 15.66 -11.75
C ALA A 95 22.72 14.80 -11.30
N ALA A 96 23.76 15.40 -10.70
CA ALA A 96 24.90 14.65 -10.18
C ALA A 96 24.57 13.89 -8.89
N ALA A 97 23.67 14.44 -8.07
CA ALA A 97 23.17 13.80 -6.87
C ALA A 97 22.25 12.60 -7.20
N GLU A 98 21.32 12.76 -8.14
CA GLU A 98 20.49 11.69 -8.69
C GLU A 98 21.35 10.57 -9.29
N ALA A 99 22.37 10.90 -10.09
CA ALA A 99 23.33 9.92 -10.62
C ALA A 99 24.09 9.15 -9.50
N THR A 100 24.42 9.82 -8.40
CA THR A 100 25.06 9.19 -7.24
C THR A 100 24.11 8.24 -6.51
N ILE A 101 22.83 8.60 -6.36
CA ILE A 101 21.80 7.72 -5.76
C ILE A 101 21.49 6.53 -6.68
N LEU A 102 21.36 6.75 -7.99
CA LEU A 102 21.12 5.70 -8.99
C LEU A 102 22.29 4.71 -9.08
N SER A 103 23.54 5.17 -8.93
CA SER A 103 24.69 4.26 -8.95
C SER A 103 24.74 3.33 -7.73
N LEU A 104 24.10 3.65 -6.60
CA LEU A 104 23.90 2.70 -5.49
C LEU A 104 22.96 1.55 -5.86
N SER A 105 21.82 1.83 -6.53
CA SER A 105 20.86 0.79 -6.90
C SER A 105 21.32 -0.05 -8.10
N GLN A 106 22.12 0.52 -9.00
CA GLN A 106 22.71 -0.16 -10.15
C GLN A 106 23.95 -1.01 -9.82
N TYR A 107 24.60 -0.78 -8.68
CA TYR A 107 25.77 -1.56 -8.29
C TYR A 107 25.43 -3.03 -8.00
N PRO A 108 26.28 -4.02 -8.34
CA PRO A 108 26.08 -5.42 -8.00
C PRO A 108 26.06 -5.65 -6.48
N GLN A 109 25.04 -6.33 -5.96
CA GLN A 109 24.92 -6.69 -4.55
C GLN A 109 25.13 -5.52 -3.54
N PRO A 110 24.38 -4.40 -3.63
CA PRO A 110 24.59 -3.23 -2.77
C PRO A 110 24.04 -3.43 -1.35
N TYR A 111 23.55 -4.62 -1.02
CA TYR A 111 22.76 -4.91 0.19
C TYR A 111 23.48 -4.54 1.48
N GLN A 112 24.78 -4.83 1.62
CA GLN A 112 25.53 -4.50 2.83
C GLN A 112 25.66 -2.99 3.05
N ALA A 113 25.92 -2.23 1.99
CA ALA A 113 25.95 -0.77 2.06
C ALA A 113 24.56 -0.20 2.39
N CYS A 114 23.50 -0.75 1.80
CA CYS A 114 22.14 -0.28 2.06
C CYS A 114 21.67 -0.59 3.49
N LYS A 115 22.00 -1.78 4.03
CA LYS A 115 21.76 -2.14 5.44
C LYS A 115 22.50 -1.18 6.38
N PHE A 116 23.79 -0.93 6.11
CA PHE A 116 24.59 0.01 6.89
C PHE A 116 24.01 1.44 6.88
N ILE A 117 23.59 1.95 5.72
CA ILE A 117 22.92 3.27 5.61
C ILE A 117 21.62 3.29 6.41
N LEU A 118 20.79 2.24 6.33
CA LEU A 118 19.53 2.17 7.08
C LEU A 118 19.74 2.24 8.60
N GLU A 119 20.73 1.51 9.11
CA GLU A 119 21.02 1.43 10.56
C GLU A 119 21.76 2.67 11.11
N ASN A 120 22.63 3.32 10.32
CA ASN A 120 23.58 4.32 10.84
C ASN A 120 23.31 5.76 10.36
N SER A 121 22.66 5.95 9.20
CA SER A 121 22.50 7.27 8.61
C SER A 121 21.50 8.14 9.38
N GLN A 122 21.93 9.34 9.74
CA GLN A 122 21.05 10.31 10.40
C GLN A 122 20.08 10.95 9.39
N VAL A 123 20.44 10.96 8.10
CA VAL A 123 19.61 11.54 7.03
C VAL A 123 18.50 10.57 6.60
N ALA A 124 17.26 10.86 7.00
CA ALA A 124 16.09 10.05 6.67
C ALA A 124 15.88 9.82 5.16
N ASN A 125 16.26 10.79 4.31
CA ASN A 125 16.26 10.62 2.85
C ASN A 125 17.28 9.57 2.38
N ALA A 126 18.46 9.48 2.99
CA ALA A 126 19.45 8.46 2.64
C ALA A 126 18.96 7.06 3.05
N ARG A 127 18.34 6.93 4.24
CA ARG A 127 17.63 5.72 4.68
C ARG A 127 16.54 5.30 3.67
N PHE A 128 15.70 6.24 3.21
CA PHE A 128 14.67 5.99 2.19
C PHE A 128 15.24 5.50 0.85
N GLN A 129 16.32 6.12 0.37
CA GLN A 129 16.97 5.73 -0.89
C GLN A 129 17.65 4.36 -0.78
N ALA A 130 18.31 4.06 0.33
CA ALA A 130 18.90 2.74 0.60
C ALA A 130 17.85 1.61 0.58
N ALA A 131 16.67 1.84 1.17
CA ALA A 131 15.55 0.89 1.06
C ALA A 131 15.10 0.69 -0.40
N GLY A 132 15.04 1.77 -1.19
CA GLY A 132 14.78 1.68 -2.64
C GLY A 132 15.83 0.87 -3.40
N ALA A 133 17.11 1.09 -3.11
CA ALA A 133 18.23 0.37 -3.73
C ALA A 133 18.22 -1.13 -3.40
N ILE A 134 17.83 -1.54 -2.18
CA ILE A 134 17.62 -2.96 -1.84
C ILE A 134 16.61 -3.62 -2.77
N ARG A 135 15.44 -2.98 -2.97
CA ARG A 135 14.39 -3.49 -3.88
C ARG A 135 14.91 -3.62 -5.31
N ASP A 136 15.52 -2.56 -5.84
CA ASP A 136 15.91 -2.48 -7.25
C ASP A 136 17.03 -3.47 -7.58
N ALA A 137 17.99 -3.65 -6.68
CA ALA A 137 19.01 -4.69 -6.81
C ALA A 137 18.41 -6.09 -6.65
N ALA A 138 17.58 -6.32 -5.64
CA ALA A 138 16.98 -7.63 -5.40
C ALA A 138 16.08 -8.09 -6.55
N PHE A 139 15.32 -7.19 -7.19
CA PHE A 139 14.51 -7.53 -8.36
C PHE A 139 15.38 -7.94 -9.56
N ARG A 140 16.46 -7.19 -9.83
CA ARG A 140 17.43 -7.49 -10.90
C ARG A 140 18.18 -8.81 -10.65
N GLU A 141 18.55 -9.06 -9.40
CA GLU A 141 19.46 -10.15 -9.00
C GLU A 141 18.72 -11.36 -8.42
N TRP A 142 17.39 -11.38 -8.39
CA TRP A 142 16.61 -12.41 -7.69
C TRP A 142 16.94 -13.85 -8.13
N GLY A 143 17.27 -14.04 -9.41
CA GLY A 143 17.65 -15.34 -9.96
C GLY A 143 19.01 -15.86 -9.50
N ILE A 144 19.89 -14.99 -8.98
CA ILE A 144 21.24 -15.34 -8.50
C ILE A 144 21.37 -15.31 -6.96
N LEU A 145 20.41 -14.73 -6.25
CA LEU A 145 20.38 -14.75 -4.78
C LEU A 145 20.03 -16.14 -4.24
N THR A 146 20.71 -16.57 -3.17
CA THR A 146 20.36 -17.82 -2.47
C THR A 146 19.04 -17.66 -1.71
N SER A 147 18.36 -18.77 -1.36
CA SER A 147 17.16 -18.72 -0.52
C SER A 147 17.43 -18.06 0.84
N ALA A 148 18.63 -18.27 1.40
CA ALA A 148 19.06 -17.63 2.64
C ALA A 148 19.21 -16.10 2.49
N ASP A 149 19.76 -15.62 1.37
CA ASP A 149 19.87 -14.18 1.09
C ASP A 149 18.49 -13.55 0.89
N LYS A 150 17.62 -14.20 0.11
CA LYS A 150 16.23 -13.76 -0.13
C LYS A 150 15.47 -13.61 1.19
N GLY A 151 15.50 -14.63 2.05
CA GLY A 151 14.89 -14.58 3.37
C GLY A 151 15.55 -13.55 4.28
N GLY A 152 16.88 -13.47 4.28
CA GLY A 152 17.65 -12.52 5.08
C GLY A 152 17.44 -11.05 4.71
N LEU A 153 17.07 -10.74 3.47
CA LEU A 153 16.65 -9.39 3.06
C LEU A 153 15.24 -9.04 3.57
N ILE A 154 14.29 -9.98 3.50
CA ILE A 154 12.93 -9.80 4.03
C ILE A 154 12.97 -9.64 5.55
N SER A 155 13.62 -10.57 6.26
CA SER A 155 13.77 -10.52 7.72
C SER A 155 14.47 -9.24 8.19
N PHE A 156 15.52 -8.79 7.48
CA PHE A 156 16.18 -7.52 7.81
C PHE A 156 15.20 -6.34 7.75
N CYS A 157 14.43 -6.23 6.67
CA CYS A 157 13.48 -5.12 6.51
C CYS A 157 12.33 -5.19 7.52
N LEU A 158 11.83 -6.39 7.84
CA LEU A 158 10.83 -6.59 8.91
C LEU A 158 11.38 -6.19 10.28
N CYS A 159 12.56 -6.70 10.66
CA CYS A 159 13.21 -6.36 11.93
C CYS A 159 13.47 -4.86 12.05
N PHE A 160 14.00 -4.21 11.01
CA PHE A 160 14.24 -2.77 10.99
C PHE A 160 12.95 -1.98 11.29
N VAL A 161 11.86 -2.34 10.61
CA VAL A 161 10.56 -1.69 10.75
C VAL A 161 10.01 -1.85 12.18
N MET A 162 10.16 -3.03 12.78
CA MET A 162 9.74 -3.28 14.17
C MET A 162 10.63 -2.58 15.21
N GLN A 163 11.96 -2.59 15.03
CA GLN A 163 12.93 -1.98 15.95
C GLN A 163 12.83 -0.46 15.98
N HIS A 164 12.51 0.16 14.84
CA HIS A 164 12.38 1.61 14.70
C HIS A 164 10.92 2.08 14.69
N ALA A 165 9.98 1.31 15.26
CA ALA A 165 8.55 1.60 15.19
C ALA A 165 8.13 2.94 15.82
N SER A 166 8.89 3.46 16.78
CA SER A 166 8.69 4.78 17.41
C SER A 166 9.37 5.95 16.66
N SER A 167 9.99 5.70 15.50
CA SER A 167 10.63 6.74 14.68
C SER A 167 9.60 7.79 14.21
N PRO A 168 9.95 9.09 14.25
CA PRO A 168 9.10 10.15 13.69
C PRO A 168 9.08 10.12 12.15
N GLU A 169 9.98 9.39 11.49
CA GLU A 169 10.14 9.37 10.04
C GLU A 169 9.24 8.30 9.39
N GLY A 170 7.92 8.43 9.61
CA GLY A 170 6.93 7.44 9.15
C GLY A 170 6.96 7.12 7.65
N TYR A 171 7.47 8.02 6.80
CA TYR A 171 7.66 7.77 5.37
C TYR A 171 8.81 6.79 5.07
N VAL A 172 9.86 6.76 5.91
CA VAL A 172 10.93 5.75 5.85
C VAL A 172 10.38 4.40 6.28
N GLN A 173 9.58 4.36 7.36
CA GLN A 173 8.89 3.14 7.81
C GLN A 173 7.98 2.57 6.71
N ALA A 174 7.10 3.40 6.13
CA ALA A 174 6.25 2.99 5.02
C ALA A 174 7.05 2.49 3.80
N LYS A 175 8.19 3.12 3.49
CA LYS A 175 9.08 2.68 2.41
C LYS A 175 9.70 1.31 2.68
N VAL A 176 10.25 1.07 3.87
CA VAL A 176 10.86 -0.23 4.21
C VAL A 176 9.79 -1.32 4.29
N SER A 177 8.61 -1.03 4.84
CA SER A 177 7.45 -1.94 4.82
C SER A 177 7.03 -2.33 3.40
N SER A 178 6.92 -1.35 2.50
CA SER A 178 6.62 -1.59 1.08
C SER A 178 7.70 -2.43 0.39
N VAL A 179 8.98 -2.20 0.68
CA VAL A 179 10.10 -3.00 0.16
C VAL A 179 10.04 -4.44 0.69
N ALA A 180 9.82 -4.63 1.98
CA ALA A 180 9.65 -5.97 2.55
C ALA A 180 8.46 -6.73 1.95
N ALA A 181 7.31 -6.07 1.75
CA ALA A 181 6.15 -6.64 1.07
C ALA A 181 6.47 -7.03 -0.39
N GLN A 182 7.21 -6.18 -1.11
CA GLN A 182 7.65 -6.42 -2.49
C GLN A 182 8.60 -7.62 -2.59
N LEU A 183 9.57 -7.75 -1.68
CA LEU A 183 10.49 -8.89 -1.62
C LEU A 183 9.75 -10.18 -1.24
N LEU A 184 8.83 -10.12 -0.27
CA LEU A 184 8.02 -11.27 0.14
C LEU A 184 7.10 -11.74 -1.00
N LYS A 185 6.45 -10.82 -1.73
CA LYS A 185 5.69 -11.16 -2.94
C LYS A 185 6.59 -11.71 -4.04
N ARG A 186 7.76 -11.11 -4.28
CA ARG A 186 8.70 -11.54 -5.33
C ARG A 186 9.15 -12.99 -5.12
N GLY A 187 9.34 -13.42 -3.87
CA GLY A 187 9.64 -14.82 -3.53
C GLY A 187 8.43 -15.72 -3.26
N TRP A 188 7.19 -15.22 -3.35
CA TRP A 188 6.01 -15.91 -2.81
C TRP A 188 5.77 -17.31 -3.35
N LEU A 189 6.06 -17.55 -4.64
CA LEU A 189 5.92 -18.88 -5.25
C LEU A 189 7.19 -19.74 -5.15
N GLU A 190 8.32 -19.14 -4.75
CA GLU A 190 9.60 -19.83 -4.52
C GLU A 190 9.72 -20.33 -3.06
N PHE A 191 9.15 -19.62 -2.09
CA PHE A 191 9.22 -19.98 -0.67
C PHE A 191 8.32 -21.18 -0.30
N ILE A 192 8.84 -22.09 0.52
CA ILE A 192 8.05 -23.17 1.11
C ILE A 192 7.13 -22.65 2.22
N ALA A 193 6.14 -23.46 2.63
CA ALA A 193 5.19 -23.08 3.68
C ALA A 193 5.89 -22.65 4.98
N ALA A 194 6.90 -23.39 5.44
CA ALA A 194 7.61 -23.07 6.69
C ALA A 194 8.33 -21.71 6.65
N GLU A 195 8.87 -21.29 5.51
CA GLU A 195 9.50 -19.97 5.34
C GLU A 195 8.45 -18.85 5.41
N LYS A 196 7.30 -19.04 4.75
CA LYS A 196 6.16 -18.11 4.82
C LYS A 196 5.66 -17.96 6.26
N GLU A 197 5.41 -19.08 6.94
CA GLU A 197 4.92 -19.06 8.32
C GLU A 197 5.91 -18.39 9.29
N ALA A 198 7.23 -18.48 9.04
CA ALA A 198 8.21 -17.77 9.85
C ALA A 198 8.07 -16.24 9.74
N PHE A 199 7.92 -15.69 8.52
CA PHE A 199 7.64 -14.25 8.34
C PHE A 199 6.28 -13.86 8.94
N LEU A 200 5.25 -14.66 8.66
CA LEU A 200 3.88 -14.39 9.09
C LEU A 200 3.70 -14.46 10.61
N LEU A 201 4.44 -15.32 11.31
CA LEU A 201 4.47 -15.36 12.77
C LEU A 201 5.03 -14.07 13.37
N GLN A 202 6.12 -13.53 12.80
CA GLN A 202 6.71 -12.27 13.24
C GLN A 202 5.74 -11.10 13.01
N ILE A 203 5.07 -11.07 11.85
CA ILE A 203 4.04 -10.07 11.51
C ILE A 203 2.84 -10.19 12.48
N LYS A 204 2.38 -11.41 12.78
CA LYS A 204 1.30 -11.66 13.74
C LYS A 204 1.66 -11.11 15.13
N GLN A 205 2.84 -11.42 15.66
CA GLN A 205 3.31 -10.94 16.97
C GLN A 205 3.34 -9.41 17.05
N ALA A 206 3.73 -8.73 15.96
CA ALA A 206 3.60 -7.30 15.87
C ALA A 206 2.13 -6.85 15.92
N VAL A 207 1.27 -7.33 15.02
CA VAL A 207 -0.16 -6.95 14.94
C VAL A 207 -0.95 -7.23 16.23
N THR A 208 -0.65 -8.30 16.95
CA THR A 208 -1.27 -8.62 18.25
C THR A 208 -0.73 -7.79 19.42
N GLY A 209 0.22 -6.89 19.18
CA GLY A 209 0.73 -5.94 20.18
C GLY A 209 1.70 -6.52 21.20
N THR A 210 2.30 -7.69 20.94
CA THR A 210 3.23 -8.40 21.85
C THR A 210 4.44 -7.55 22.24
N HIS A 211 4.80 -6.56 21.41
CA HIS A 211 5.95 -5.67 21.60
C HIS A 211 5.54 -4.19 21.79
N GLY A 212 4.30 -3.93 22.20
CA GLY A 212 3.80 -2.58 22.50
C GLY A 212 3.12 -1.86 21.33
N ILE A 213 2.48 -0.73 21.64
CA ILE A 213 1.52 -0.02 20.75
C ILE A 213 2.17 0.53 19.47
N ASP A 214 3.44 0.94 19.50
CA ASP A 214 4.15 1.43 18.31
C ASP A 214 4.41 0.30 17.32
N VAL A 215 4.97 -0.82 17.81
CA VAL A 215 5.19 -2.03 17.00
C VAL A 215 3.86 -2.59 16.50
N GLN A 216 2.78 -2.48 17.29
CA GLN A 216 1.44 -2.86 16.88
C GLN A 216 0.93 -2.06 15.69
N PHE A 217 0.97 -0.73 15.80
CA PHE A 217 0.59 0.18 14.72
C PHE A 217 1.41 -0.10 13.46
N VAL A 218 2.73 -0.24 13.60
CA VAL A 218 3.63 -0.50 12.47
C VAL A 218 3.41 -1.88 11.85
N GLY A 219 3.15 -2.92 12.64
CA GLY A 219 2.77 -4.25 12.14
C GLY A 219 1.48 -4.24 11.32
N ILE A 220 0.48 -3.45 11.71
CA ILE A 220 -0.76 -3.27 10.94
C ILE A 220 -0.50 -2.53 9.61
N ASN A 221 0.29 -1.45 9.62
CA ASN A 221 0.65 -0.73 8.38
C ASN A 221 1.55 -1.59 7.45
N PHE A 222 2.38 -2.47 8.00
CA PHE A 222 3.08 -3.49 7.23
C PHE A 222 2.10 -4.43 6.55
N LEU A 223 1.09 -4.92 7.27
CA LEU A 223 0.07 -5.82 6.71
C LEU A 223 -0.81 -5.13 5.65
N GLU A 224 -1.12 -3.84 5.83
CA GLU A 224 -1.74 -2.96 4.80
C GLU A 224 -0.86 -2.86 3.54
N SER A 225 0.45 -2.71 3.72
CA SER A 225 1.43 -2.71 2.61
C SER A 225 1.48 -4.06 1.89
N LEU A 226 1.40 -5.17 2.64
CA LEU A 226 1.41 -6.53 2.09
C LEU A 226 0.14 -6.83 1.29
N VAL A 227 -1.04 -6.54 1.82
CA VAL A 227 -2.32 -6.70 1.09
C VAL A 227 -2.33 -5.80 -0.16
N SER A 228 -1.82 -4.57 -0.06
CA SER A 228 -1.69 -3.66 -1.21
C SER A 228 -0.83 -4.26 -2.32
N GLU A 229 0.35 -4.78 -1.98
CA GLU A 229 1.28 -5.32 -2.96
C GLU A 229 0.72 -6.55 -3.67
N PHE A 230 -0.15 -7.35 -3.04
CA PHE A 230 -0.82 -8.48 -3.70
C PHE A 230 -2.06 -8.09 -4.53
N SER A 231 -2.66 -6.93 -4.29
CA SER A 231 -3.82 -6.45 -5.06
C SER A 231 -3.46 -6.07 -6.50
N PRO A 232 -4.27 -6.42 -7.52
CA PRO A 232 -4.00 -6.05 -8.92
C PRO A 232 -3.86 -4.55 -9.17
N ALA A 233 -4.56 -3.70 -8.41
CA ALA A 233 -4.59 -2.25 -8.62
C ALA A 233 -3.34 -1.54 -8.09
N THR A 234 -2.60 -2.16 -7.17
CA THR A 234 -1.46 -1.56 -6.44
C THR A 234 -0.19 -2.42 -6.46
N SER A 235 -0.22 -3.59 -7.10
CA SER A 235 0.94 -4.46 -7.32
C SER A 235 2.07 -3.72 -8.06
N THR A 236 3.28 -3.84 -7.54
CA THR A 236 4.49 -3.36 -8.21
C THR A 236 4.76 -4.16 -9.48
N ALA A 237 5.25 -3.48 -10.53
CA ALA A 237 5.75 -4.14 -11.73
C ALA A 237 7.13 -4.78 -11.46
N MET A 238 7.17 -6.11 -11.29
CA MET A 238 8.38 -6.85 -10.93
C MET A 238 9.15 -7.41 -12.14
N GLY A 239 8.74 -7.06 -13.37
CA GLY A 239 9.27 -7.66 -14.59
C GLY A 239 8.85 -9.14 -14.79
N LEU A 240 7.79 -9.58 -14.11
CA LEU A 240 7.29 -10.96 -14.16
C LEU A 240 5.98 -11.07 -14.97
N PRO A 241 5.64 -12.27 -15.50
CA PRO A 241 4.40 -12.50 -16.23
C PRO A 241 3.15 -12.25 -15.39
N ARG A 242 2.04 -11.88 -16.03
CA ARG A 242 0.75 -11.60 -15.35
C ARG A 242 0.27 -12.78 -14.51
N GLU A 243 0.55 -13.99 -14.99
CA GLU A 243 0.20 -15.28 -14.39
C GLU A 243 0.84 -15.43 -13.01
N PHE A 244 2.07 -14.94 -12.81
CA PHE A 244 2.73 -14.90 -11.50
C PHE A 244 1.95 -14.03 -10.51
N HIS A 245 1.54 -12.83 -10.95
CA HIS A 245 0.80 -11.89 -10.10
C HIS A 245 -0.59 -12.43 -9.73
N GLU A 246 -1.30 -13.07 -10.66
CA GLU A 246 -2.59 -13.72 -10.38
C GLU A 246 -2.43 -14.97 -9.49
N GLN A 247 -1.37 -15.78 -9.66
CA GLN A 247 -1.08 -16.90 -8.74
C GLN A 247 -0.80 -16.43 -7.32
N CYS A 248 -0.03 -15.35 -7.14
CA CYS A 248 0.19 -14.73 -5.84
C CYS A 248 -1.13 -14.25 -5.23
N ARG A 249 -1.95 -13.52 -6.00
CA ARG A 249 -3.28 -13.03 -5.59
C ARG A 249 -4.19 -14.18 -5.13
N MET A 250 -4.34 -15.23 -5.95
CA MET A 250 -5.17 -16.40 -5.64
C MET A 250 -4.73 -17.10 -4.35
N SER A 251 -3.42 -17.26 -4.14
CA SER A 251 -2.88 -17.86 -2.92
C SER A 251 -3.15 -16.98 -1.70
N LEU A 252 -2.97 -15.66 -1.79
CA LEU A 252 -3.26 -14.77 -0.67
C LEU A 252 -4.76 -14.77 -0.31
N GLU A 253 -5.64 -14.61 -1.31
CA GLU A 253 -7.09 -14.56 -1.13
C GLU A 253 -7.64 -15.84 -0.46
N ARG A 254 -7.17 -17.01 -0.90
CA ARG A 254 -7.62 -18.31 -0.41
C ARG A 254 -7.04 -18.67 0.96
N ASP A 255 -5.74 -18.47 1.14
CA ASP A 255 -4.98 -19.09 2.23
C ASP A 255 -4.73 -18.14 3.42
N TYR A 256 -4.70 -16.82 3.19
CA TYR A 256 -4.17 -15.85 4.18
C TYR A 256 -5.07 -14.65 4.47
N LEU A 257 -5.85 -14.18 3.49
CA LEU A 257 -6.60 -12.91 3.59
C LEU A 257 -7.63 -12.92 4.74
N LYS A 258 -8.30 -14.06 4.97
CA LYS A 258 -9.19 -14.27 6.13
C LYS A 258 -8.44 -14.14 7.45
N THR A 259 -7.26 -14.75 7.54
CA THR A 259 -6.40 -14.75 8.73
C THR A 259 -5.90 -13.33 9.07
N PHE A 260 -5.55 -12.54 8.05
CA PHE A 260 -5.12 -11.15 8.21
C PHE A 260 -6.26 -10.27 8.72
N TYR A 261 -7.49 -10.52 8.26
CA TYR A 261 -8.67 -9.87 8.79
C TYR A 261 -8.90 -10.19 10.28
N SER A 262 -8.76 -11.47 10.68
CA SER A 262 -8.84 -11.86 12.10
C SER A 262 -7.85 -11.08 12.97
N TRP A 263 -6.58 -11.00 12.56
CA TRP A 263 -5.56 -10.29 13.36
C TRP A 263 -5.86 -8.79 13.47
N ALA A 264 -6.36 -8.17 12.40
CA ALA A 264 -6.79 -6.78 12.44
C ALA A 264 -8.01 -6.58 13.36
N GLN A 265 -9.00 -7.48 13.31
CA GLN A 265 -10.15 -7.47 14.21
C GLN A 265 -9.71 -7.63 15.68
N GLU A 266 -8.89 -8.64 15.98
CA GLU A 266 -8.32 -8.89 17.32
C GLU A 266 -7.56 -7.65 17.84
N ALA A 267 -6.74 -7.02 17.00
CA ALA A 267 -6.00 -5.81 17.35
C ALA A 267 -6.92 -4.61 17.64
N ALA A 268 -8.00 -4.43 16.86
CA ALA A 268 -8.96 -3.34 17.07
C ALA A 268 -9.81 -3.55 18.34
N VAL A 269 -10.29 -4.77 18.56
CA VAL A 269 -11.06 -5.17 19.75
C VAL A 269 -10.19 -5.00 21.00
N GLY A 270 -8.96 -5.54 21.00
CA GLY A 270 -8.04 -5.53 22.14
C GLY A 270 -7.57 -4.15 22.63
N VAL A 271 -7.83 -3.08 21.86
CA VAL A 271 -7.57 -1.69 22.27
C VAL A 271 -8.84 -0.87 22.52
N THR A 272 -10.03 -1.45 22.29
CA THR A 272 -11.32 -0.73 22.34
C THR A 272 -11.62 -0.13 23.72
N ASP A 273 -11.51 -0.93 24.78
CA ASP A 273 -11.93 -0.51 26.12
C ASP A 273 -11.12 0.71 26.60
N LYS A 274 -9.80 0.67 26.42
CA LYS A 274 -8.90 1.80 26.69
C LYS A 274 -9.26 3.08 25.92
N ILE A 275 -9.74 2.95 24.68
CA ILE A 275 -10.18 4.09 23.86
C ILE A 275 -11.51 4.65 24.40
N ILE A 276 -12.42 3.81 24.87
CA ILE A 276 -13.73 4.24 25.38
C ILE A 276 -13.61 4.85 26.79
N GLU A 277 -12.89 4.19 27.70
CA GLU A 277 -12.77 4.57 29.12
C GLU A 277 -11.93 5.84 29.34
N SER A 278 -10.92 6.09 28.51
CA SER A 278 -10.05 7.26 28.70
C SER A 278 -10.78 8.59 28.44
N SER A 279 -10.56 9.59 29.28
CA SER A 279 -11.03 10.97 29.05
C SER A 279 -10.15 11.75 28.06
N THR A 280 -8.91 11.29 27.82
CA THR A 280 -7.88 11.94 27.00
C THR A 280 -7.70 11.22 25.65
N GLU A 281 -6.80 11.76 24.83
CA GLU A 281 -6.28 11.07 23.66
C GLU A 281 -5.27 10.00 24.09
N VAL A 282 -5.41 8.79 23.54
CA VAL A 282 -4.59 7.62 23.88
C VAL A 282 -3.96 7.03 22.62
N PRO A 283 -2.71 6.54 22.68
CA PRO A 283 -2.00 6.06 21.50
C PRO A 283 -2.71 4.87 20.83
N GLU A 284 -3.50 4.09 21.56
CA GLU A 284 -4.40 3.05 21.06
C GLU A 284 -5.31 3.49 19.89
N VAL A 285 -5.70 4.77 19.82
CA VAL A 285 -6.55 5.29 18.73
C VAL A 285 -5.89 5.06 17.35
N LYS A 286 -4.56 5.16 17.24
CA LYS A 286 -3.85 4.95 15.96
C LYS A 286 -3.86 3.49 15.53
N VAL A 287 -3.77 2.55 16.50
CA VAL A 287 -3.87 1.10 16.26
C VAL A 287 -5.27 0.75 15.76
N CYS A 288 -6.31 1.18 16.48
CA CYS A 288 -7.69 0.91 16.07
C CYS A 288 -8.02 1.52 14.71
N THR A 289 -7.58 2.75 14.44
CA THR A 289 -7.76 3.41 13.14
C THR A 289 -7.07 2.65 12.00
N ALA A 290 -5.83 2.19 12.21
CA ALA A 290 -5.10 1.40 11.21
C ALA A 290 -5.76 0.03 10.98
N ALA A 291 -6.21 -0.64 12.04
CA ALA A 291 -6.87 -1.93 11.95
C ALA A 291 -8.22 -1.83 11.19
N LEU A 292 -9.04 -0.81 11.48
CA LEU A 292 -10.28 -0.53 10.76
C LEU A 292 -10.02 -0.24 9.27
N ARG A 293 -8.93 0.49 8.94
CA ARG A 293 -8.50 0.72 7.55
C ARG A 293 -8.08 -0.57 6.85
N LEU A 294 -7.29 -1.41 7.49
CA LEU A 294 -6.87 -2.71 6.94
C LEU A 294 -8.06 -3.64 6.69
N MET A 295 -9.00 -3.73 7.65
CA MET A 295 -10.23 -4.49 7.46
C MET A 295 -11.07 -3.96 6.30
N LEU A 296 -11.19 -2.64 6.16
CA LEU A 296 -11.85 -2.00 5.01
C LEU A 296 -11.13 -2.32 3.69
N GLN A 297 -9.79 -2.29 3.65
CA GLN A 297 -9.02 -2.65 2.46
C GLN A 297 -9.27 -4.10 2.06
N ILE A 298 -9.24 -5.02 3.03
CA ILE A 298 -9.49 -6.45 2.81
C ILE A 298 -10.91 -6.71 2.30
N LEU A 299 -11.92 -6.00 2.82
CA LEU A 299 -13.28 -6.12 2.31
C LEU A 299 -13.50 -5.43 0.95
N ASN A 300 -12.64 -4.50 0.54
CA ASN A 300 -12.63 -3.94 -0.81
C ASN A 300 -11.80 -4.79 -1.80
N TRP A 301 -11.41 -6.01 -1.42
CA TRP A 301 -10.76 -6.95 -2.33
C TRP A 301 -11.73 -7.45 -3.41
N ASP A 302 -11.27 -7.54 -4.65
CA ASP A 302 -12.01 -8.13 -5.78
C ASP A 302 -12.03 -9.66 -5.63
N PHE A 303 -12.94 -10.17 -4.80
CA PHE A 303 -13.09 -11.61 -4.52
C PHE A 303 -13.56 -12.38 -5.77
N ARG A 304 -12.89 -13.48 -6.10
CA ARG A 304 -13.15 -14.26 -7.33
C ARG A 304 -14.47 -15.03 -7.32
N TYR A 305 -15.04 -15.27 -6.12
CA TYR A 305 -16.37 -15.89 -5.95
C TYR A 305 -17.54 -15.02 -6.40
N SER A 306 -17.29 -13.77 -6.80
CA SER A 306 -18.26 -12.91 -7.48
C SER A 306 -18.68 -13.40 -8.87
N SER A 307 -17.93 -14.33 -9.47
CA SER A 307 -18.06 -14.72 -10.88
C SER A 307 -18.65 -16.13 -11.11
N VAL A 308 -19.52 -16.61 -10.21
CA VAL A 308 -20.21 -17.92 -10.40
C VAL A 308 -21.33 -17.83 -11.46
N ASP A 309 -21.79 -16.62 -11.78
CA ASP A 309 -22.48 -16.33 -13.05
C ASP A 309 -21.58 -15.44 -13.92
N GLY A 310 -21.57 -15.68 -15.24
CA GLY A 310 -20.70 -15.01 -16.21
C GLY A 310 -21.00 -13.51 -16.44
N ALA A 311 -21.90 -12.93 -15.66
CA ALA A 311 -22.31 -11.54 -15.73
C ALA A 311 -21.55 -10.68 -14.71
N LYS A 312 -20.29 -10.35 -15.01
CA LYS A 312 -19.74 -9.10 -14.48
C LYS A 312 -20.60 -7.96 -15.00
N THR A 313 -21.47 -7.41 -14.15
CA THR A 313 -22.11 -6.10 -14.36
C THR A 313 -21.11 -4.96 -14.16
N ASN A 314 -19.95 -5.09 -14.81
CA ASN A 314 -19.19 -3.94 -15.24
C ASN A 314 -20.08 -3.20 -16.25
N ILE A 315 -20.51 -1.99 -15.90
CA ILE A 315 -20.87 -1.02 -16.94
C ILE A 315 -19.58 -0.77 -17.72
N ASP A 316 -19.57 -1.20 -18.98
CA ASP A 316 -18.36 -1.24 -19.80
C ASP A 316 -17.85 0.17 -20.10
N VAL A 317 -16.53 0.35 -19.96
CA VAL A 317 -15.83 1.63 -20.15
C VAL A 317 -15.25 1.74 -21.57
N PHE A 318 -15.35 0.69 -22.40
CA PHE A 318 -14.88 0.74 -23.80
C PHE A 318 -15.85 0.11 -24.83
N SER A 319 -17.14 0.42 -24.73
CA SER A 319 -18.06 0.32 -25.87
C SER A 319 -18.18 1.69 -26.56
N ALA A 320 -17.47 1.85 -27.68
CA ALA A 320 -17.52 3.08 -28.46
C ALA A 320 -18.77 3.11 -29.36
N GLU A 321 -19.92 3.56 -28.83
CA GLU A 321 -21.05 3.98 -29.66
C GLU A 321 -21.86 5.12 -29.03
N VAL A 322 -22.43 5.98 -29.87
CA VAL A 322 -22.87 7.33 -29.50
C VAL A 322 -24.37 7.36 -29.19
N ARG A 323 -24.78 7.84 -28.00
CA ARG A 323 -25.79 8.93 -27.79
C ARG A 323 -26.13 9.18 -26.31
N HIS A 324 -26.74 10.36 -26.09
CA HIS A 324 -27.21 10.99 -24.84
C HIS A 324 -28.00 10.02 -23.92
N ASP A 325 -28.03 10.18 -22.58
CA ASP A 325 -28.44 11.40 -21.87
C ASP A 325 -27.64 11.78 -20.62
N ALA A 326 -27.76 13.06 -20.25
CA ALA A 326 -27.18 13.63 -19.04
C ALA A 326 -28.04 13.37 -17.78
N ASN A 327 -27.43 13.61 -16.62
CA ASN A 327 -28.04 13.73 -15.28
C ASN A 327 -28.12 12.45 -14.42
N ASN A 328 -26.96 11.97 -13.94
CA ASN A 328 -26.83 11.40 -12.59
C ASN A 328 -25.37 11.37 -12.12
N SER A 329 -24.83 12.54 -11.73
CA SER A 329 -23.57 12.62 -10.96
C SER A 329 -23.87 12.52 -9.47
N ARG A 330 -23.04 11.78 -8.71
CA ARG A 330 -23.19 11.38 -7.27
C ARG A 330 -23.88 10.03 -6.97
N ARG A 331 -23.52 8.96 -7.68
CA ARG A 331 -23.52 7.62 -7.04
C ARG A 331 -22.21 7.45 -6.29
N SER A 332 -22.28 7.27 -4.97
CA SER A 332 -21.14 6.78 -4.19
C SER A 332 -20.83 5.35 -4.65
N GLU A 333 -19.61 5.11 -5.11
CA GLU A 333 -19.15 3.78 -5.52
C GLU A 333 -19.02 2.87 -4.30
N CYS A 334 -20.10 2.15 -4.00
CA CYS A 334 -20.11 1.09 -2.98
C CYS A 334 -19.74 -0.22 -3.68
N ILE A 335 -18.52 -0.73 -3.43
CA ILE A 335 -18.04 -1.99 -3.99
C ILE A 335 -18.77 -3.13 -3.26
N ILE A 336 -19.57 -3.91 -4.00
CA ILE A 336 -20.31 -5.05 -3.45
C ILE A 336 -19.31 -6.13 -3.01
N VAL A 337 -19.37 -6.55 -1.75
CA VAL A 337 -18.41 -7.49 -1.16
C VAL A 337 -19.00 -8.90 -1.20
N GLN A 338 -18.34 -9.79 -1.94
CA GLN A 338 -18.82 -11.17 -2.17
C GLN A 338 -17.76 -12.20 -1.76
N PRO A 339 -17.49 -12.34 -0.45
CA PRO A 339 -16.53 -13.29 0.05
C PRO A 339 -17.19 -14.68 0.11
N GLY A 340 -16.37 -15.74 0.02
CA GLY A 340 -16.90 -17.11 0.04
C GLY A 340 -17.50 -17.52 1.40
N PRO A 341 -18.21 -18.67 1.47
CA PRO A 341 -18.87 -19.16 2.69
C PRO A 341 -17.94 -19.27 3.91
N LEU A 342 -16.64 -19.47 3.68
CA LEU A 342 -15.59 -19.52 4.70
C LEU A 342 -15.43 -18.22 5.51
N TRP A 343 -16.04 -17.10 5.10
CA TRP A 343 -15.98 -15.83 5.83
C TRP A 343 -17.19 -15.59 6.75
N ARG A 344 -18.20 -16.47 6.73
CA ARG A 344 -19.46 -16.34 7.49
C ARG A 344 -19.24 -16.26 9.00
N ASP A 345 -18.35 -17.11 9.51
CA ASP A 345 -17.99 -17.17 10.93
C ASP A 345 -17.43 -15.82 11.44
N ILE A 346 -16.54 -15.20 10.65
CA ILE A 346 -15.89 -13.93 11.00
C ILE A 346 -16.80 -12.72 10.76
N LEU A 347 -17.50 -12.64 9.63
CA LEU A 347 -18.22 -11.42 9.26
C LEU A 347 -19.66 -11.36 9.77
N LEU A 348 -20.30 -12.52 10.00
CA LEU A 348 -21.70 -12.59 10.44
C LEU A 348 -21.85 -13.20 11.86
N SER A 349 -21.17 -14.31 12.16
CA SER A 349 -21.37 -15.03 13.43
C SER A 349 -20.55 -14.51 14.62
N SER A 350 -19.50 -13.71 14.39
CA SER A 350 -18.52 -13.32 15.43
C SER A 350 -18.98 -12.20 16.38
N GLY A 351 -20.12 -11.56 16.11
CA GLY A 351 -20.54 -10.34 16.79
C GLY A 351 -19.76 -9.07 16.38
N HIS A 352 -18.84 -9.14 15.40
CA HIS A 352 -18.06 -7.99 14.91
C HIS A 352 -18.96 -6.80 14.53
N VAL A 353 -20.03 -7.04 13.77
CA VAL A 353 -20.98 -5.98 13.37
C VAL A 353 -21.51 -5.23 14.60
N ILE A 354 -21.94 -5.96 15.64
CA ILE A 354 -22.45 -5.38 16.89
C ILE A 354 -21.34 -4.60 17.63
N TRP A 355 -20.13 -5.16 17.74
CA TRP A 355 -18.98 -4.45 18.33
C TRP A 355 -18.67 -3.15 17.58
N LEU A 356 -18.67 -3.16 16.24
CA LEU A 356 -18.34 -1.99 15.43
C LEU A 356 -19.41 -0.89 15.54
N LEU A 357 -20.68 -1.27 15.58
CA LEU A 357 -21.79 -0.34 15.81
C LEU A 357 -21.68 0.29 17.22
N ASN A 358 -21.41 -0.53 18.24
CA ASN A 358 -21.22 -0.07 19.62
C ASN A 358 -19.99 0.83 19.78
N LEU A 359 -18.86 0.48 19.16
CA LEU A 359 -17.65 1.30 19.11
C LEU A 359 -17.97 2.67 18.51
N TYR A 360 -18.61 2.72 17.33
CA TYR A 360 -18.95 3.99 16.70
C TYR A 360 -19.94 4.81 17.54
N GLY A 361 -20.94 4.18 18.17
CA GLY A 361 -21.83 4.84 19.13
C GLY A 361 -21.06 5.48 20.30
N SER A 362 -20.17 4.74 20.94
CA SER A 362 -19.30 5.24 22.02
C SER A 362 -18.39 6.37 21.57
N LEU A 363 -17.78 6.26 20.38
CA LEU A 363 -16.96 7.33 19.79
C LEU A 363 -17.79 8.61 19.53
N ARG A 364 -19.02 8.48 19.02
CA ARG A 364 -19.94 9.62 18.85
C ARG A 364 -20.22 10.30 20.19
N HIS A 365 -20.55 9.54 21.24
CA HIS A 365 -20.78 10.13 22.58
C HIS A 365 -19.52 10.81 23.13
N LYS A 366 -18.35 10.15 23.06
CA LYS A 366 -17.07 10.66 23.57
C LYS A 366 -16.60 11.94 22.85
N PHE A 367 -16.75 12.02 21.53
CA PHE A 367 -16.24 13.16 20.75
C PHE A 367 -17.30 14.24 20.44
N SER A 368 -18.60 13.98 20.67
CA SER A 368 -19.67 14.98 20.51
C SER A 368 -19.37 16.27 21.29
N LEU A 369 -18.95 16.15 22.54
CA LEU A 369 -18.57 17.26 23.41
C LEU A 369 -17.39 18.12 22.89
N LYS A 370 -16.61 17.59 21.93
CA LYS A 370 -15.45 18.29 21.34
C LYS A 370 -15.72 18.81 19.92
N GLY A 371 -16.92 18.62 19.38
CA GLY A 371 -17.35 19.17 18.09
C GLY A 371 -16.77 18.49 16.83
N TYR A 372 -15.67 17.73 16.91
CA TYR A 372 -14.99 17.11 15.75
C TYR A 372 -15.33 15.64 15.50
N TRP A 373 -16.35 15.07 16.16
CA TRP A 373 -16.63 13.63 16.14
C TRP A 373 -16.79 13.04 14.73
N LEU A 374 -17.34 13.82 13.78
CA LEU A 374 -17.57 13.40 12.40
C LEU A 374 -16.26 13.18 11.65
N ASP A 375 -15.29 14.07 11.84
CA ASP A 375 -13.99 14.08 11.15
C ASP A 375 -12.89 13.31 11.88
N CYS A 376 -13.19 12.80 13.08
CA CYS A 376 -12.26 12.00 13.87
C CYS A 376 -11.83 10.74 13.08
N PRO A 377 -10.52 10.50 12.83
CA PRO A 377 -10.06 9.45 11.91
C PRO A 377 -10.58 8.04 12.21
N ILE A 378 -10.69 7.68 13.50
CA ILE A 378 -11.26 6.41 13.95
C ILE A 378 -12.76 6.30 13.61
N ALA A 379 -13.53 7.38 13.79
CA ALA A 379 -14.96 7.42 13.47
C ALA A 379 -15.20 7.42 11.96
N VAL A 380 -14.36 8.09 11.18
CA VAL A 380 -14.37 8.01 9.70
C VAL A 380 -14.09 6.58 9.24
N SER A 381 -13.08 5.92 9.80
CA SER A 381 -12.72 4.54 9.45
C SER A 381 -13.82 3.55 9.84
N ALA A 382 -14.41 3.71 11.03
CA ALA A 382 -15.55 2.91 11.49
C ALA A 382 -16.77 3.07 10.57
N ARG A 383 -17.15 4.31 10.18
CA ARG A 383 -18.24 4.55 9.22
C ARG A 383 -18.00 3.88 7.88
N LYS A 384 -16.80 4.00 7.31
CA LYS A 384 -16.48 3.34 6.04
C LYS A 384 -16.61 1.82 6.14
N LEU A 385 -16.15 1.23 7.24
CA LEU A 385 -16.27 -0.20 7.48
C LEU A 385 -17.74 -0.63 7.68
N ILE A 386 -18.57 0.16 8.38
CA ILE A 386 -20.03 -0.08 8.51
C ILE A 386 -20.71 -0.06 7.13
N VAL A 387 -20.40 0.93 6.27
CA VAL A 387 -20.91 0.99 4.89
C VAL A 387 -20.49 -0.26 4.10
N GLN A 388 -19.27 -0.74 4.30
CA GLN A 388 -18.80 -1.97 3.67
C GLN A 388 -19.57 -3.20 4.17
N PHE A 389 -19.89 -3.30 5.46
CA PHE A 389 -20.76 -4.36 6.00
C PHE A 389 -22.18 -4.32 5.42
N CYS A 390 -22.73 -3.15 5.09
CA CYS A 390 -24.00 -3.01 4.38
C CYS A 390 -23.96 -3.55 2.93
N SER A 391 -22.77 -3.71 2.35
CA SER A 391 -22.56 -4.15 0.96
C SER A 391 -22.24 -5.65 0.81
N LEU A 392 -22.26 -6.41 1.91
CA LEU A 392 -22.06 -7.86 1.89
C LEU A 392 -23.19 -8.56 1.11
N ALA A 393 -22.80 -9.41 0.17
CA ALA A 393 -23.71 -10.16 -0.70
C ALA A 393 -23.10 -11.51 -1.13
N GLY A 394 -23.86 -12.29 -1.91
CA GLY A 394 -23.38 -13.54 -2.50
C GLY A 394 -23.33 -14.72 -1.53
N THR A 395 -22.44 -15.67 -1.80
CA THR A 395 -22.42 -17.01 -1.17
C THR A 395 -22.00 -17.04 0.31
N ILE A 396 -21.64 -15.89 0.90
CA ILE A 396 -21.51 -15.77 2.35
C ILE A 396 -22.83 -16.13 3.06
N PHE A 397 -23.98 -15.78 2.49
CA PHE A 397 -25.29 -16.21 2.99
C PHE A 397 -25.61 -17.65 2.48
N PRO A 398 -26.17 -18.53 3.33
CA PRO A 398 -26.49 -19.91 2.95
C PRO A 398 -27.83 -20.02 2.20
N THR A 399 -27.86 -20.67 1.03
CA THR A 399 -29.04 -20.79 0.14
C THR A 399 -30.35 -21.09 0.86
N ASP A 400 -30.33 -22.01 1.82
CA ASP A 400 -31.54 -22.57 2.43
C ASP A 400 -32.11 -21.65 3.52
N ASN A 401 -31.26 -20.81 4.14
CA ASN A 401 -31.62 -19.81 5.15
C ASN A 401 -31.28 -18.38 4.68
N ASN A 402 -31.16 -18.16 3.36
CA ASN A 402 -30.55 -16.97 2.77
C ASN A 402 -31.26 -15.70 3.22
N ALA A 403 -32.60 -15.69 3.07
CA ALA A 403 -33.45 -14.58 3.45
C ALA A 403 -33.29 -14.24 4.94
N GLN A 404 -33.40 -15.24 5.83
CA GLN A 404 -33.38 -15.00 7.29
C GLN A 404 -32.03 -14.49 7.80
N MET A 405 -30.91 -15.05 7.33
CA MET A 405 -29.59 -14.61 7.78
C MET A 405 -29.22 -13.23 7.22
N GLN A 406 -29.58 -12.96 5.96
CA GLN A 406 -29.38 -11.65 5.34
C GLN A 406 -30.28 -10.58 5.96
N GLU A 407 -31.56 -10.89 6.18
CA GLU A 407 -32.51 -10.03 6.90
C GLU A 407 -32.00 -9.72 8.31
N HIS A 408 -31.54 -10.71 9.06
CA HIS A 408 -30.99 -10.50 10.41
C HIS A 408 -29.78 -9.56 10.40
N HIS A 409 -28.83 -9.76 9.47
CA HIS A 409 -27.66 -8.89 9.29
C HIS A 409 -28.06 -7.44 8.96
N LEU A 410 -29.01 -7.26 8.03
CA LEU A 410 -29.53 -5.94 7.67
C LEU A 410 -30.29 -5.27 8.82
N ILE A 411 -31.11 -6.01 9.56
CA ILE A 411 -31.82 -5.51 10.75
C ILE A 411 -30.83 -5.08 11.84
N GLN A 412 -29.77 -5.86 12.10
CA GLN A 412 -28.71 -5.45 13.05
C GLN A 412 -28.05 -4.13 12.63
N LEU A 413 -27.63 -4.01 11.37
CA LEU A 413 -27.02 -2.78 10.84
C LEU A 413 -27.96 -1.59 10.94
N LEU A 414 -29.22 -1.73 10.49
CA LEU A 414 -30.23 -0.67 10.54
C LEU A 414 -30.53 -0.24 11.99
N SER A 415 -30.60 -1.19 12.93
CA SER A 415 -30.90 -0.94 14.35
C SER A 415 -29.78 -0.16 15.06
N GLY A 416 -28.53 -0.32 14.63
CA GLY A 416 -27.43 0.55 15.05
C GLY A 416 -27.45 1.91 14.35
N ILE A 417 -27.53 1.91 13.01
CA ILE A 417 -27.42 3.12 12.19
C ILE A 417 -28.53 4.13 12.50
N ILE A 418 -29.78 3.69 12.71
CA ILE A 418 -30.93 4.58 12.92
C ILE A 418 -30.76 5.50 14.15
N GLN A 419 -30.00 5.08 15.16
CA GLN A 419 -29.68 5.87 16.36
C GLN A 419 -28.84 7.12 16.08
N TRP A 420 -28.27 7.22 14.87
CA TRP A 420 -27.35 8.28 14.45
C TRP A 420 -27.89 9.15 13.32
N VAL A 421 -29.04 8.78 12.73
CA VAL A 421 -29.66 9.48 11.58
C VAL A 421 -30.46 10.72 12.00
N GLN A 422 -30.70 10.93 13.30
CA GLN A 422 -31.38 12.12 13.82
C GLN A 422 -30.64 12.80 15.01
N PRO A 423 -30.83 14.13 15.20
CA PRO A 423 -31.54 15.06 14.31
C PRO A 423 -30.65 15.56 13.14
N PRO A 424 -31.24 16.01 12.02
CA PRO A 424 -30.52 16.35 10.78
C PRO A 424 -29.65 17.62 10.85
N ASP A 425 -29.75 18.40 11.91
CA ASP A 425 -29.19 19.76 12.05
C ASP A 425 -27.65 19.82 12.08
N VAL A 426 -27.00 18.65 12.17
CA VAL A 426 -25.53 18.48 12.21
C VAL A 426 -24.95 18.08 10.85
N ILE A 427 -25.79 17.65 9.89
CA ILE A 427 -25.36 17.17 8.56
C ILE A 427 -25.37 18.32 7.53
N SER A 428 -25.85 19.51 7.91
CA SER A 428 -26.13 20.66 7.04
C SER A 428 -25.26 21.89 7.26
N ARG A 429 -24.02 21.73 7.77
CA ARG A 429 -23.00 22.78 7.89
C ARG A 429 -21.71 22.39 7.18
#